data_AF-A0AAU0P2J9-F1
#
_entry.id   AF-A0AAU0P2J9-F1
#
_cell.length_a   1.000
_cell.length_b   1.000
_cell.length_c   1.000
_cell.angle_alpha   90.00
_cell.angle_beta   90.00
_cell.angle_gamma   90.00
#
_symmetry.space_group_name_H-M   'P 1'
#
loop_
_entity.id
_entity.type
_entity.pdbx_description
1 polymer ?
#
loop_
_entity_poly.entity_id
_entity_poly.type
_entity_poly.pdbx_seq_one_letter_code
_entity_poly.pdbx_strand_id
1 'polypeptide(L)' 'MIKKFDEFNSKFKFIFGLNSDIEVADALGIRKETYSTRKKRDDIPYEQAIKYCEEKNVDLNWILNIKEN' A
#
# COMPACT_ATOMS: atom_id res chain seq x y z
N MET A 1 3.35 13.52 13.61
CA MET A 1 3.97 12.23 13.26
C MET A 1 3.31 11.75 11.98
N ILE A 2 4.08 11.53 10.92
CA ILE A 2 3.53 11.00 9.66
C ILE A 2 3.21 9.52 9.90
N LYS A 3 2.01 9.08 9.52
CA LYS A 3 1.57 7.69 9.63
C LYS A 3 2.28 6.81 8.61
N LYS A 4 2.71 5.62 9.01
CA LYS A 4 3.38 4.66 8.10
C LYS A 4 2.47 4.27 6.94
N PHE A 5 1.18 4.17 7.21
CA PHE A 5 0.16 3.87 6.22
C PHE A 5 0.07 4.95 5.14
N ASP A 6 0.13 6.23 5.52
CA ASP A 6 0.01 7.33 4.55
C ASP A 6 1.23 7.37 3.61
N GLU A 7 2.42 7.05 4.14
CA GLU A 7 3.64 6.89 3.36
C GLU A 7 3.53 5.69 2.40
N PHE A 8 3.15 4.52 2.92
CA PHE A 8 2.90 3.32 2.11
C PHE A 8 1.91 3.61 0.98
N ASN A 9 0.75 4.17 1.31
CA ASN A 9 -0.33 4.45 0.36
C ASN A 9 0.11 5.43 -0.73
N SER A 10 0.89 6.45 -0.39
CA SER A 10 1.39 7.42 -1.38
C SER A 10 2.40 6.80 -2.34
N LYS A 11 3.32 5.98 -1.85
CA LYS A 11 4.29 5.26 -2.70
C LYS A 11 3.63 4.21 -3.56
N PHE A 12 2.70 3.45 -2.99
CA PHE A 12 1.94 2.43 -3.71
C PHE A 12 1.18 3.06 -4.88
N LYS A 13 0.50 4.19 -4.63
CA LYS A 13 -0.15 4.98 -5.69
C LYS A 13 0.81 5.42 -6.78
N PHE A 14 1.96 5.97 -6.38
CA PHE A 14 2.96 6.46 -7.33
C PHE A 14 3.49 5.33 -8.23
N ILE A 15 3.85 4.18 -7.65
CA ILE A 15 4.44 3.05 -8.38
C ILE A 15 3.43 2.40 -9.33
N PHE A 16 2.18 2.28 -8.92
CA PHE A 16 1.14 1.59 -9.70
C PHE A 16 0.23 2.53 -10.49
N GLY A 17 0.49 3.84 -10.48
CA GLY A 17 -0.28 4.84 -11.21
C GLY A 17 -1.72 5.01 -10.71
N LEU A 18 -1.96 4.81 -9.42
CA LEU A 18 -3.29 4.88 -8.79
C LEU A 18 -3.52 6.28 -8.20
N ASN A 19 -4.75 6.79 -8.30
CA ASN A 19 -5.08 8.16 -7.90
C ASN A 19 -5.86 8.22 -6.58
N SER A 20 -6.50 7.13 -6.18
CA SER A 20 -7.41 7.11 -5.04
C SER A 20 -7.13 5.95 -4.08
N ASP A 21 -7.46 6.14 -2.79
CA ASP A 21 -7.37 5.06 -1.78
C ASP A 21 -8.29 3.88 -2.15
N ILE A 22 -9.36 4.17 -2.90
CA ILE A 22 -10.29 3.19 -3.42
C ILE A 22 -9.61 2.30 -4.45
N GLU A 23 -8.89 2.88 -5.41
CA GLU A 23 -8.12 2.09 -6.38
C GLU A 23 -7.04 1.24 -5.72
N VAL A 24 -6.39 1.74 -4.66
CA VAL A 24 -5.44 0.95 -3.87
C VAL A 24 -6.14 -0.22 -3.18
N ALA A 25 -7.30 0.01 -2.56
CA ALA A 25 -8.07 -1.05 -1.93
C ALA A 25 -8.51 -2.12 -2.96
N ASP A 26 -8.99 -1.69 -4.12
CA ASP A 26 -9.42 -2.57 -5.21
C ASP A 26 -8.23 -3.37 -5.77
N ALA A 27 -7.07 -2.74 -5.98
CA ALA A 27 -5.83 -3.41 -6.40
C ALA A 27 -5.35 -4.46 -5.40
N LEU A 28 -5.46 -4.18 -4.10
CA LEU A 28 -5.09 -5.10 -3.03
C LEU A 28 -6.17 -6.17 -2.74
N GLY A 29 -7.32 -6.13 -3.43
CA GLY A 29 -8.44 -7.03 -3.18
C GLY A 29 -9.10 -6.84 -1.79
N ILE A 30 -8.97 -5.65 -1.21
CA ILE A 30 -9.49 -5.31 0.13
C ILE A 30 -10.76 -4.49 -0.03
N ARG A 31 -11.79 -4.79 0.79
CA ARG A 31 -13.00 -3.97 0.84
C ARG A 31 -12.66 -2.54 1.30
N LYS A 32 -13.25 -1.54 0.64
CA LYS A 32 -13.01 -0.10 0.90
C LYS A 32 -13.17 0.28 2.39
N GLU A 33 -14.17 -0.30 3.05
CA GLU A 33 -14.42 -0.11 4.49
C GLU A 33 -13.26 -0.65 5.34
N THR A 34 -12.81 -1.88 5.05
CA THR A 34 -11.67 -2.52 5.71
C THR A 34 -10.39 -1.71 5.51
N TYR A 35 -10.16 -1.21 4.28
CA TYR A 35 -9.02 -0.35 3.98
C TYR A 35 -9.04 0.95 4.79
N SER A 36 -10.20 1.61 4.88
CA SER A 36 -10.39 2.82 5.69
C SER A 36 -10.15 2.56 7.18
N THR A 37 -10.63 1.44 7.72
CA THR A 37 -10.36 1.05 9.10
C THR A 37 -8.87 0.80 9.35
N ARG A 38 -8.18 0.10 8.44
CA ARG A 38 -6.73 -0.15 8.51
C ARG A 38 -5.93 1.14 8.46
N LYS A 39 -6.28 2.07 7.56
CA LYS A 39 -5.69 3.42 7.47
C LYS A 39 -5.81 4.19 8.78
N LYS A 40 -6.99 4.17 9.41
CA LYS A 40 -7.20 4.82 10.71
C LYS A 40 -6.30 4.23 11.79
N ARG A 41 -6.12 2.90 11.77
CA ARG A 41 -5.27 2.14 12.71
C ARG A 41 -3.77 2.16 12.39
N ASP A 42 -3.37 2.80 11.29
CA ASP A 42 -1.98 2.79 10.80
C ASP A 42 -1.44 1.37 10.53
N ASP A 43 -2.32 0.48 10.07
CA ASP A 43 -2.03 -0.94 9.84
C ASP A 43 -1.89 -1.25 8.34
N ILE A 44 -0.67 -1.52 7.89
CA ILE A 44 -0.38 -1.75 6.47
C ILE A 44 -0.79 -3.18 6.07
N PRO A 45 -1.55 -3.36 4.98
CA PRO A 45 -1.90 -4.69 4.48
C PRO A 45 -0.71 -5.34 3.73
N TYR A 46 0.34 -5.70 4.47
CA TYR A 46 1.58 -6.23 3.90
C TYR A 46 1.38 -7.47 3.05
N GLU A 47 0.56 -8.43 3.51
CA GLU A 47 0.31 -9.68 2.79
C GLU A 47 -0.30 -9.42 1.39
N GLN A 48 -1.31 -8.56 1.32
CA GLN A 48 -1.94 -8.19 0.06
C GLN A 48 -0.99 -7.38 -0.82
N ALA A 49 -0.20 -6.48 -0.22
CA ALA A 49 0.77 -5.68 -0.96
C ALA A 49 1.89 -6.54 -1.56
N ILE A 50 2.44 -7.49 -0.80
CA ILE A 50 3.44 -8.47 -1.27
C ILE A 50 2.87 -9.22 -2.47
N LYS A 51 1.70 -9.83 -2.32
CA LYS A 51 1.07 -10.62 -3.38
C LYS A 51 0.86 -9.80 -4.65
N TYR A 52 0.36 -8.57 -4.52
CA TYR A 52 0.16 -7.68 -5.66
C TYR A 52 1.49 -7.30 -6.34
N CYS A 53 2.55 -7.06 -5.56
CA CYS A 53 3.87 -6.77 -6.09
C CYS A 53 4.47 -7.97 -6.83
N GLU A 54 4.30 -9.19 -6.31
CA GLU A 54 4.70 -10.43 -6.98
C GLU A 54 3.98 -10.61 -8.32
N GLU A 55 2.65 -10.40 -8.35
CA GLU A 55 1.85 -10.47 -9.57
C GLU A 55 2.26 -9.43 -10.62
N LYS A 56 2.73 -8.26 -10.19
CA LYS A 56 3.18 -7.17 -11.07
C LYS A 56 4.68 -7.17 -11.37
N ASN A 57 5.43 -8.14 -10.84
CA ASN A 57 6.89 -8.21 -10.94
C ASN A 57 7.59 -6.92 -10.44
N VAL A 58 7.07 -6.34 -9.37
CA VAL A 58 7.62 -5.14 -8.71
C VAL A 58 8.26 -5.55 -7.40
N ASP A 59 9.49 -5.09 -7.15
CA ASP A 59 10.15 -5.33 -5.87
C ASP A 59 9.49 -4.48 -4.76
N LEU A 60 8.99 -5.14 -3.72
CA LEU A 60 8.31 -4.49 -2.60
C LEU A 60 9.23 -3.49 -1.84
N ASN A 61 10.55 -3.65 -1.93
CA ASN A 61 11.50 -2.74 -1.31
C ASN A 61 11.35 -1.29 -1.79
N TRP A 62 10.85 -1.09 -3.03
CA TRP A 62 10.55 0.24 -3.58
C TRP A 62 9.40 0.94 -2.83
N ILE A 63 8.50 0.18 -2.21
CA ILE A 63 7.35 0.71 -1.46
C ILE A 63 7.71 0.88 0.01
N LEU A 64 8.41 -0.11 0.59
CA LEU A 64 8.67 -0.13 2.03
C LEU A 64 9.93 0.63 2.46
N ASN A 65 10.80 1.04 1.53
CA ASN A 65 12.08 1.69 1.84
C ASN A 65 12.85 0.95 2.95
N ILE A 66 13.01 -0.37 2.85
CA ILE A 66 13.85 -1.17 3.79
C ILE A 66 15.35 -0.98 3.50
N LYS A 67 15.74 0.19 2.98
CA LYS A 67 17.12 0.65 2.97
C LYS A 67 17.16 2.01 3.63
N GLU A 68 17.38 1.97 4.94
CA GLU A 68 18.02 3.07 5.65
C GLU A 68 19.29 3.45 4.87
N ASN A 69 19.42 4.74 4.52
CA ASN A 69 20.73 5.34 4.36
C ASN A 69 21.30 5.59 5.76
#